data_AF-A0A9P9DH05-F1
#
_entry.id   AF-A0A9P9DH05-F1
#
_cell.length_a   1.000
_cell.length_b   1.000
_cell.length_c   1.000
_cell.angle_alpha   90.00
_cell.angle_beta   90.00
_cell.angle_gamma   90.00
#
_symmetry.space_group_name_H-M   'P 1'
#
loop_
_entity.id
_entity.type
_entity.pdbx_description
1 polymer ?
#
loop_
_entity_poly.entity_id
_entity_poly.type
_entity_poly.pdbx_seq_one_letter_code
_entity_poly.pdbx_strand_id
1 'polypeptide(L)'
;MFFAACFCGLLGLPAVRADGWDDFSNNLATDLAPFLSLFGEQITKQYLSESITPLDYFIFSMAPMGILTAVVSAIRVCGSPSLRAFIGRAQEGGGNAEAELCSSTSRDVCELYSNGRIARVFGRPKILEVVVYDPSKEDSTDRAVQIYTFREFVKKYPDEWNGPSLDDAESATDVFAPNLSLNVGIKRKPEAVFWAVAMVGVALQVGVLVFAVVVTYYLQWEKGGSRPESYACPLTITGWTLLVCGGIFLCAFLVGQSTNEQVFRRNRGDRDKQPTRENRSSHSSIYWVQPGGQVLGDQVFDPFCYSDHDEPLQQYITSWKNRSENWSKNSELAVWAAVGTTVSGFVLQFIGLRGIHSAVSVAQLGAIMVMSAARAALRMQRLKPEDNFLARCPDEVAGHELDWLALRIGRD
;
A
#
# COMPACT_ATOMS: atom_id res chain seq x y z
N MET A 1 -0.42 -5.68 -24.45
CA MET A 1 -1.29 -5.50 -25.65
C MET A 1 -2.57 -4.71 -25.34
N PHE A 2 -3.20 -4.86 -24.16
CA PHE A 2 -4.36 -4.03 -23.76
C PHE A 2 -4.08 -2.52 -23.62
N PHE A 3 -2.91 -2.12 -23.12
CA PHE A 3 -2.55 -0.70 -22.96
C PHE A 3 -2.36 0.06 -24.29
N ALA A 4 -1.86 -0.62 -25.33
CA ALA A 4 -1.69 -0.03 -26.66
C ALA A 4 -3.03 0.14 -27.41
N ALA A 5 -4.00 -0.75 -27.13
CA ALA A 5 -5.35 -0.67 -27.71
C ALA A 5 -6.15 0.52 -27.12
N CYS A 6 -6.00 0.82 -25.83
CA CYS A 6 -6.64 1.99 -25.22
C CYS A 6 -6.07 3.32 -25.75
N PHE A 7 -4.77 3.37 -26.08
CA PHE A 7 -4.14 4.57 -26.63
C PHE A 7 -4.54 4.82 -28.10
N CYS A 8 -4.78 3.75 -28.88
CA CYS A 8 -5.26 3.88 -30.26
C CYS A 8 -6.77 4.19 -30.36
N GLY A 9 -7.58 3.81 -29.36
CA GLY A 9 -9.00 4.15 -29.31
C GLY A 9 -9.28 5.66 -29.17
N LEU A 10 -8.35 6.41 -28.58
CA LEU A 10 -8.42 7.87 -28.44
C LEU A 10 -8.12 8.64 -29.74
N LEU A 11 -7.47 8.01 -30.72
CA LEU A 11 -7.11 8.64 -32.00
C LEU A 11 -8.16 8.42 -33.11
N GLY A 12 -9.23 7.66 -32.83
CA GLY A 12 -10.24 7.27 -33.81
C GLY A 12 -11.63 7.87 -33.60
N LEU A 13 -11.80 8.86 -32.73
CA LEU A 13 -13.10 9.47 -32.52
C LEU A 13 -13.45 10.43 -33.67
N PRO A 14 -14.59 10.26 -34.36
CA PRO A 14 -15.03 11.20 -35.39
C PRO A 14 -15.23 12.57 -34.75
N ALA A 15 -14.98 13.63 -35.52
CA ALA A 15 -15.21 15.01 -35.12
C ALA A 15 -16.71 15.26 -34.91
N VAL A 16 -17.21 14.90 -33.72
CA VAL A 16 -18.57 15.22 -33.27
C VAL A 16 -18.59 16.69 -32.89
N ARG A 17 -19.60 17.40 -33.43
CA ARG A 17 -19.88 18.82 -33.21
C ARG A 17 -19.88 19.17 -31.71
N ALA A 18 -19.33 20.33 -31.36
CA ALA A 18 -19.09 20.78 -29.98
C ALA A 18 -20.34 20.80 -29.05
N ASP A 19 -21.56 20.81 -29.59
CA ASP A 19 -22.80 20.94 -28.82
C ASP A 19 -23.14 19.73 -27.91
N GLY A 20 -22.53 18.56 -28.09
CA GLY A 20 -22.88 17.35 -27.34
C GLY A 20 -21.97 16.97 -26.17
N TRP A 21 -20.82 17.64 -26.00
CA TRP A 21 -19.80 17.22 -25.03
C TRP A 21 -20.18 17.51 -23.58
N ASP A 22 -20.89 18.60 -23.33
CA ASP A 22 -21.33 18.97 -21.98
C ASP A 22 -22.36 17.97 -21.47
N ASP A 23 -23.34 17.60 -22.28
CA ASP A 23 -24.34 16.57 -21.95
C ASP A 23 -23.70 15.20 -21.75
N PHE A 24 -22.77 14.80 -22.63
CA PHE A 24 -22.03 13.55 -22.48
C PHE A 24 -21.23 13.52 -21.18
N SER A 25 -20.47 14.58 -20.89
CA SER A 25 -19.67 14.66 -19.66
C SER A 25 -20.53 14.67 -18.40
N ASN A 26 -21.69 15.33 -18.43
CA ASN A 26 -22.60 15.34 -17.30
C ASN A 26 -23.20 13.95 -17.05
N ASN A 27 -23.72 13.31 -18.10
CA ASN A 27 -24.26 11.95 -18.00
C ASN A 27 -23.19 10.95 -17.54
N LEU A 28 -21.98 11.01 -18.11
CA LEU A 28 -20.86 10.16 -17.73
C LEU A 28 -20.47 10.36 -16.25
N ALA A 29 -20.43 11.60 -15.77
CA ALA A 29 -20.13 11.90 -14.37
C ALA A 29 -21.21 11.36 -13.43
N THR A 30 -22.48 11.54 -13.77
CA THR A 30 -23.62 11.04 -12.98
C THR A 30 -23.64 9.51 -12.92
N ASP A 31 -23.38 8.84 -14.05
CA ASP A 31 -23.43 7.39 -14.15
C ASP A 31 -22.24 6.71 -13.43
N LEU A 32 -21.06 7.34 -13.46
CA LEU A 32 -19.85 6.80 -12.82
C LEU A 32 -19.70 7.20 -11.35
N ALA A 33 -20.41 8.22 -10.86
CA ALA A 33 -20.28 8.69 -9.48
C ALA A 33 -20.46 7.58 -8.42
N PRO A 34 -21.45 6.66 -8.51
CA PRO A 34 -21.59 5.57 -7.55
C PRO A 34 -20.39 4.62 -7.56
N PHE A 35 -19.88 4.27 -8.74
CA PHE A 35 -18.72 3.39 -8.89
C PHE A 35 -17.44 4.04 -8.36
N LEU A 36 -17.22 5.31 -8.68
CA LEU A 36 -16.06 6.06 -8.21
C LEU A 36 -16.07 6.24 -6.69
N SER A 37 -17.26 6.40 -6.09
CA SER A 37 -17.41 6.47 -4.64
C SER A 37 -17.10 5.12 -3.98
N LEU A 38 -17.75 4.04 -4.44
CA LEU A 38 -17.65 2.71 -3.82
C LEU A 38 -16.23 2.12 -3.94
N PHE A 39 -15.65 2.16 -5.14
CA PHE A 39 -14.31 1.63 -5.36
C PHE A 39 -13.22 2.59 -4.91
N GLY A 40 -13.48 3.90 -4.95
CA GLY A 40 -12.51 4.92 -4.56
C GLY A 40 -12.14 4.82 -3.09
N GLU A 41 -13.12 4.61 -2.21
CA GLU A 41 -12.87 4.53 -0.77
C GLU A 41 -12.03 3.29 -0.42
N GLN A 42 -12.47 2.10 -0.84
CA GLN A 42 -11.83 0.83 -0.47
C GLN A 42 -10.43 0.70 -1.07
N ILE A 43 -10.25 1.03 -2.35
CA ILE A 43 -8.94 0.97 -3.02
C ILE A 43 -7.97 1.96 -2.37
N THR A 44 -8.45 3.15 -2.00
CA THR A 44 -7.60 4.15 -1.33
C THR A 44 -7.11 3.65 0.02
N LYS A 45 -8.02 3.13 0.86
CA LYS A 45 -7.66 2.60 2.19
C LYS A 45 -6.69 1.44 2.08
N GLN A 46 -6.97 0.48 1.20
CA GLN A 46 -6.09 -0.65 0.94
C GLN A 46 -4.71 -0.19 0.43
N TYR A 47 -4.67 0.77 -0.49
CA TYR A 47 -3.39 1.27 -0.99
C TYR A 47 -2.58 1.94 0.13
N LEU A 48 -3.23 2.76 0.97
CA LEU A 48 -2.58 3.42 2.10
C LEU A 48 -2.05 2.43 3.15
N SER A 49 -2.84 1.41 3.52
CA SER A 49 -2.42 0.41 4.51
C SER A 49 -1.27 -0.48 4.05
N GLU A 50 -1.02 -0.54 2.74
CA GLU A 50 0.07 -1.28 2.12
C GLU A 50 1.21 -0.37 1.60
N SER A 51 1.12 0.94 1.79
CA SER A 51 2.13 1.91 1.35
C SER A 51 3.16 2.15 2.44
N ILE A 52 4.42 1.94 2.09
CA ILE A 52 5.55 2.06 3.04
C ILE A 52 6.65 2.97 2.49
N THR A 53 6.81 3.02 1.16
CA THR A 53 7.89 3.79 0.53
C THR A 53 7.41 5.19 0.10
N PRO A 54 8.32 6.18 0.04
CA PRO A 54 8.00 7.50 -0.52
C PRO A 54 7.54 7.44 -1.98
N LEU A 55 7.99 6.44 -2.74
CA LEU A 55 7.54 6.19 -4.10
C LEU A 55 6.06 5.77 -4.14
N ASP A 56 5.59 4.99 -3.16
CA ASP A 56 4.18 4.63 -3.04
C ASP A 56 3.31 5.87 -2.80
N TYR A 57 3.74 6.79 -1.93
CA TYR A 57 3.04 8.04 -1.65
C TYR A 57 3.00 8.96 -2.88
N PHE A 58 4.07 8.97 -3.68
CA PHE A 58 4.12 9.69 -4.95
C PHE A 58 3.16 9.08 -5.98
N ILE A 59 3.17 7.76 -6.16
CA ILE A 59 2.24 7.06 -7.05
C ILE A 59 0.79 7.29 -6.60
N PHE A 60 0.54 7.35 -5.28
CA PHE A 60 -0.78 7.62 -4.73
C PHE A 60 -1.29 9.03 -5.06
N SER A 61 -0.40 10.02 -5.12
CA SER A 61 -0.76 11.42 -5.38
C SER A 61 -0.94 11.76 -6.86
N MET A 62 -0.40 10.95 -7.78
CA MET A 62 -0.60 11.12 -9.22
C MET A 62 -2.02 10.67 -9.63
N ALA A 63 -2.73 11.53 -10.38
CA ALA A 63 -4.14 11.32 -10.77
C ALA A 63 -5.00 10.71 -9.64
N PRO A 64 -5.11 11.41 -8.51
CA PRO A 64 -5.59 10.83 -7.27
C PRO A 64 -7.08 10.47 -7.37
N MET A 65 -7.42 9.34 -6.77
CA MET A 65 -8.80 8.90 -6.54
C MET A 65 -9.01 8.84 -5.03
N GLY A 66 -10.23 9.07 -4.56
CA GLY A 66 -10.53 9.02 -3.12
C GLY A 66 -9.93 10.17 -2.32
N ILE A 67 -9.89 11.39 -2.88
CA ILE A 67 -9.34 12.59 -2.22
C ILE A 67 -9.92 12.79 -0.82
N LEU A 68 -11.26 12.69 -0.69
CA LEU A 68 -11.94 12.80 0.59
C LEU A 68 -11.52 11.67 1.55
N THR A 69 -11.40 10.45 1.05
CA THR A 69 -10.93 9.29 1.84
C THR A 69 -9.51 9.49 2.33
N ALA A 70 -8.59 10.02 1.51
CA ALA A 70 -7.22 10.30 1.91
C ALA A 70 -7.16 11.37 3.02
N VAL A 71 -7.93 12.44 2.88
CA VAL A 71 -8.06 13.51 3.88
C VAL A 71 -8.63 12.97 5.20
N VAL A 72 -9.74 12.23 5.14
CA VAL A 72 -10.36 11.59 6.30
C VAL A 72 -9.41 10.59 6.95
N SER A 73 -8.63 9.84 6.17
CA SER A 73 -7.65 8.88 6.68
C SER A 73 -6.52 9.58 7.44
N ALA A 74 -5.96 10.65 6.89
CA ALA A 74 -4.94 11.45 7.57
C ALA A 74 -5.47 12.06 8.89
N ILE A 75 -6.72 12.55 8.89
CA ILE A 75 -7.37 13.05 10.11
C ILE A 75 -7.59 11.92 11.13
N ARG A 76 -8.06 10.76 10.69
CA ARG A 76 -8.32 9.61 11.56
C ARG A 76 -7.05 9.10 12.22
N VAL A 77 -5.91 9.08 11.52
CA VAL A 77 -4.65 8.56 12.05
C VAL A 77 -3.88 9.63 12.85
N CYS A 78 -3.68 10.82 12.27
CA CYS A 78 -2.76 11.85 12.79
C CYS A 78 -3.45 13.16 13.23
N GLY A 79 -4.77 13.26 13.07
CA GLY A 79 -5.51 14.50 13.36
C GLY A 79 -5.75 14.74 14.85
N SER A 80 -5.90 16.02 15.20
CA SER A 80 -6.27 16.45 16.55
C SER A 80 -7.70 16.02 16.90
N PRO A 81 -8.07 15.98 18.20
CA PRO A 81 -9.43 15.63 18.63
C PRO A 81 -10.53 16.47 17.96
N SER A 82 -10.27 17.75 17.70
CA SER A 82 -11.22 18.64 17.03
C SER A 82 -11.45 18.26 15.57
N LEU A 83 -10.41 17.91 14.82
CA LEU A 83 -10.53 17.46 13.44
C LEU A 83 -11.27 16.12 13.34
N ARG A 84 -10.98 15.20 14.26
CA ARG A 84 -11.70 13.92 14.38
C ARG A 84 -13.18 14.15 14.69
N ALA A 85 -13.51 15.10 15.56
CA ALA A 85 -14.90 15.46 15.84
C ALA A 85 -15.61 16.05 14.62
N PHE A 86 -14.92 16.90 13.84
CA PHE A 86 -15.47 17.51 12.63
C PHE A 86 -15.91 16.47 11.58
N ILE A 87 -15.15 15.39 11.41
CA ILE A 87 -15.50 14.29 10.50
C ILE A 87 -16.45 13.24 11.13
N GLY A 88 -17.00 13.51 12.32
CA GLY A 88 -17.91 12.60 13.02
C GLY A 88 -17.24 11.37 13.64
N ARG A 89 -15.92 11.41 13.89
CA ARG A 89 -15.11 10.30 14.43
C ARG A 89 -14.49 10.64 15.80
N ALA A 90 -15.14 11.49 16.59
CA ALA A 90 -14.63 11.93 17.90
C ALA A 90 -14.33 10.78 18.88
N GLN A 91 -15.15 9.72 18.85
CA GLN A 91 -15.05 8.57 19.76
C GLN A 91 -14.36 7.36 19.11
N GLU A 92 -13.75 7.53 17.94
CA GLU A 92 -13.04 6.44 17.29
C GLU A 92 -11.76 6.08 18.05
N GLY A 93 -11.62 4.80 18.42
CA GLY A 93 -10.40 4.28 19.05
C GLY A 93 -9.22 4.28 18.08
N GLY A 94 -8.01 4.58 18.57
CA GLY A 94 -6.81 4.66 17.74
C GLY A 94 -6.45 3.36 17.01
N GLY A 95 -6.82 2.20 17.56
CA GLY A 95 -6.67 0.92 16.89
C GLY A 95 -7.60 0.75 15.68
N ASN A 96 -8.78 1.39 15.67
CA ASN A 96 -9.73 1.25 14.56
C ASN A 96 -9.24 1.96 13.29
N ALA A 97 -8.66 3.14 13.45
CA ALA A 97 -7.97 3.82 12.36
C ALA A 97 -6.73 3.02 11.90
N GLU A 98 -5.96 2.48 12.84
CA GLU A 98 -4.75 1.70 12.53
C GLU A 98 -5.04 0.39 11.79
N ALA A 99 -6.09 -0.34 12.16
CA ALA A 99 -6.47 -1.60 11.53
C ALA A 99 -6.85 -1.43 10.05
N GLU A 100 -7.36 -0.26 9.67
CA GLU A 100 -7.86 0.02 8.32
C GLU A 100 -6.84 0.78 7.44
N LEU A 101 -5.99 1.63 8.03
CA LEU A 101 -5.23 2.65 7.29
C LEU A 101 -3.72 2.55 7.40
N CYS A 102 -3.20 1.87 8.42
CA CYS A 102 -1.76 1.79 8.67
C CYS A 102 -1.18 0.47 8.17
N SER A 103 0.13 0.39 7.96
CA SER A 103 0.86 -0.85 7.68
C SER A 103 1.32 -1.56 8.96
N SER A 104 1.19 -0.90 10.11
CA SER A 104 1.75 -1.32 11.39
C SER A 104 0.92 -2.33 12.17
N THR A 105 1.57 -3.14 12.99
CA THR A 105 0.92 -3.85 14.11
C THR A 105 1.17 -3.09 15.42
N SER A 106 0.27 -3.25 16.38
CA SER A 106 0.38 -2.62 17.69
C SER A 106 -0.19 -3.50 18.80
N ARG A 107 -0.35 -2.94 20.00
CA ARG A 107 -0.98 -3.64 21.13
C ARG A 107 -2.42 -4.03 20.82
N ASP A 108 -3.11 -3.19 20.07
CA ASP A 108 -4.54 -3.29 19.84
C ASP A 108 -4.85 -3.93 18.50
N VAL A 109 -3.91 -3.91 17.54
CA VAL A 109 -4.11 -4.37 16.16
C VAL A 109 -3.05 -5.40 15.78
N CYS A 110 -3.51 -6.52 15.24
CA CYS A 110 -2.65 -7.57 14.74
C CYS A 110 -3.13 -8.13 13.40
N GLU A 111 -2.33 -8.99 12.80
CA GLU A 111 -2.61 -9.64 11.52
C GLU A 111 -2.72 -11.15 11.73
N LEU A 112 -3.77 -11.76 11.19
CA LEU A 112 -4.04 -13.20 11.27
C LEU A 112 -4.51 -13.72 9.91
N TYR A 113 -4.14 -14.95 9.60
CA TYR A 113 -4.69 -15.65 8.44
C TYR A 113 -6.10 -16.15 8.73
N SER A 114 -7.03 -15.89 7.81
CA SER A 114 -8.40 -16.42 7.80
C SER A 114 -8.83 -16.71 6.37
N ASN A 115 -9.27 -17.95 6.09
CA ASN A 115 -9.91 -18.33 4.83
C ASN A 115 -9.21 -17.81 3.55
N GLY A 116 -7.90 -18.00 3.43
CA GLY A 116 -7.15 -17.64 2.22
C GLY A 116 -6.73 -16.17 2.15
N ARG A 117 -6.91 -15.40 3.22
CA ARG A 117 -6.52 -13.99 3.30
C ARG A 117 -5.90 -13.68 4.65
N ILE A 118 -5.12 -12.61 4.70
CA ILE A 118 -4.65 -12.04 5.96
C ILE A 118 -5.60 -10.91 6.34
N ALA A 119 -6.21 -11.06 7.52
CA ALA A 119 -7.14 -10.10 8.10
C ALA A 119 -6.42 -9.31 9.21
N ARG A 120 -6.72 -8.01 9.29
CA ARG A 120 -6.30 -7.16 10.40
C ARG A 120 -7.40 -7.16 11.46
N VAL A 121 -7.04 -7.51 12.68
CA VAL A 121 -8.00 -7.82 13.75
C VAL A 121 -7.55 -7.20 15.06
N PHE A 122 -8.51 -6.90 15.92
CA PHE A 122 -8.22 -6.38 17.24
C PHE A 122 -7.79 -7.47 18.21
N GLY A 123 -6.73 -7.18 18.96
CA GLY A 123 -6.23 -8.05 20.02
C GLY A 123 -4.78 -8.48 19.81
N ARG A 124 -4.38 -9.49 20.58
CA ARG A 124 -3.03 -10.08 20.51
C ARG A 124 -3.11 -11.49 19.96
N PRO A 125 -2.42 -11.79 18.85
CA PRO A 125 -2.43 -13.12 18.28
C PRO A 125 -1.37 -13.99 18.96
N LYS A 126 -1.57 -15.30 18.91
CA LYS A 126 -0.49 -16.28 19.06
C LYS A 126 -0.03 -16.64 17.67
N ILE A 127 1.05 -16.01 17.22
CA ILE A 127 1.76 -16.41 16.00
C ILE A 127 3.19 -16.71 16.43
N LEU A 128 3.69 -17.85 16.00
CA LEU A 128 5.07 -18.24 16.18
C LEU A 128 5.82 -17.99 14.87
N GLU A 129 6.89 -17.20 14.95
CA GLU A 129 7.83 -16.99 13.86
C GLU A 129 9.15 -17.67 14.21
N VAL A 130 9.61 -18.55 13.33
CA VAL A 130 10.78 -19.40 13.58
C VAL A 130 11.69 -19.38 12.36
N VAL A 131 12.98 -19.15 12.58
CA VAL A 131 14.02 -19.32 11.58
C VAL A 131 14.71 -20.64 11.81
N VAL A 132 14.66 -21.50 10.79
CA VAL A 132 15.38 -22.77 10.75
C VAL A 132 16.65 -22.54 9.96
N TYR A 133 17.78 -22.80 10.61
CA TYR A 133 19.12 -22.72 10.01
C TYR A 133 19.73 -24.11 9.99
N ASP A 134 20.09 -24.58 8.80
CA ASP A 134 20.79 -25.84 8.63
C ASP A 134 22.30 -25.59 8.40
N PRO A 135 23.15 -25.79 9.43
CA PRO A 135 24.59 -25.62 9.32
C PRO A 135 25.26 -26.78 8.57
N SER A 136 24.57 -27.88 8.25
CA SER A 136 25.17 -29.07 7.62
C SER A 136 25.68 -28.84 6.19
N LYS A 137 25.41 -27.66 5.62
CA LYS A 137 25.96 -27.18 4.34
C LYS A 137 27.25 -26.37 4.50
N GLU A 138 27.68 -26.08 5.73
CA GLU A 138 29.02 -25.59 6.07
C GLU A 138 29.80 -26.72 6.77
N ASP A 139 31.11 -26.84 6.52
CA ASP A 139 31.99 -27.88 7.08
C ASP A 139 32.20 -27.69 8.61
N SER A 140 31.13 -27.73 9.39
CA SER A 140 31.14 -27.62 10.85
C SER A 140 30.75 -28.97 11.47
N THR A 141 31.41 -29.31 12.57
CA THR A 141 31.28 -30.60 13.27
C THR A 141 29.97 -30.77 14.04
N ASP A 142 29.10 -29.75 14.03
CA ASP A 142 27.81 -29.75 14.73
C ASP A 142 26.67 -29.83 13.70
N ARG A 143 26.21 -31.06 13.44
CA ARG A 143 25.24 -31.38 12.38
C ARG A 143 23.78 -31.17 12.78
N ALA A 144 23.52 -30.47 13.89
CA ALA A 144 22.16 -30.25 14.35
C ALA A 144 21.55 -29.04 13.65
N VAL A 145 20.34 -29.22 13.08
CA VAL A 145 19.50 -28.11 12.63
C VAL A 145 19.23 -27.18 13.81
N GLN A 146 19.49 -25.90 13.62
CA GLN A 146 19.34 -24.89 14.66
C GLN A 146 18.08 -24.07 14.43
N ILE A 147 17.38 -23.76 15.52
CA ILE A 147 16.11 -23.05 15.49
C ILE A 147 16.26 -21.77 16.30
N TYR A 148 15.88 -20.64 15.72
CA TYR A 148 15.98 -19.33 16.33
C TYR A 148 14.70 -18.52 16.10
N THR A 149 14.42 -17.54 16.94
CA THR A 149 13.55 -16.44 16.52
C THR A 149 14.30 -15.58 15.48
N PHE A 150 13.58 -14.85 14.62
CA PHE A 150 14.23 -14.01 13.60
C PHE A 150 15.21 -12.99 14.20
N ARG A 151 14.87 -12.41 15.35
CA ARG A 151 15.73 -11.47 16.07
C ARG A 151 17.04 -12.10 16.53
N GLU A 152 16.94 -13.26 17.19
CA GLU A 152 18.12 -14.01 17.64
C GLU A 152 18.98 -14.42 16.46
N PHE A 153 18.34 -14.82 15.36
CA PHE A 153 19.02 -15.19 14.12
C PHE A 153 19.83 -14.04 13.54
N VAL A 154 19.22 -12.87 13.36
CA VAL A 154 19.90 -11.67 12.82
C VAL A 154 21.02 -11.20 13.75
N LYS A 155 20.84 -11.31 15.08
CA LYS A 155 21.90 -10.98 16.06
C LYS A 155 23.09 -11.94 15.99
N LYS A 156 22.84 -13.22 15.70
CA LYS A 156 23.87 -14.26 15.63
C LYS A 156 24.57 -14.32 14.26
N TYR A 157 23.82 -14.05 13.18
CA TYR A 157 24.27 -14.11 11.79
C TYR A 157 23.97 -12.78 11.06
N PRO A 158 24.64 -11.68 11.43
CA PRO A 158 24.42 -10.37 10.82
C PRO A 158 24.79 -10.35 9.33
N ASP A 159 25.62 -11.29 8.87
CA ASP A 159 26.07 -11.36 7.48
C ASP A 159 24.97 -11.80 6.50
N GLU A 160 23.94 -12.52 6.96
CA GLU A 160 22.85 -12.99 6.10
C GLU A 160 21.73 -11.97 5.92
N TRP A 161 21.57 -11.04 6.86
CA TRP A 161 20.52 -10.02 6.82
C TRP A 161 21.09 -8.63 7.10
N ASN A 162 21.10 -7.78 6.08
CA ASN A 162 21.46 -6.38 6.21
C ASN A 162 20.26 -5.60 6.75
N GLY A 163 20.41 -4.99 7.93
CA GLY A 163 19.36 -4.20 8.55
C GLY A 163 19.87 -3.29 9.67
N PRO A 164 18.98 -2.48 10.27
CA PRO A 164 19.33 -1.63 11.41
C PRO A 164 19.70 -2.48 12.64
N SER A 165 20.51 -1.90 13.54
CA SER A 165 20.89 -2.51 14.83
C SER A 165 19.66 -2.84 15.67
N LEU A 166 19.58 -4.09 16.16
CA LEU A 166 18.49 -4.54 17.02
C LEU A 166 18.56 -3.95 18.44
N ASP A 167 19.71 -3.40 18.84
CA ASP A 167 19.94 -2.84 20.18
C ASP A 167 19.10 -1.57 20.46
N ASP A 168 18.70 -0.81 19.42
CA ASP A 168 17.80 0.35 19.56
C ASP A 168 16.31 -0.06 19.70
N ALA A 169 16.00 -1.34 19.45
CA ALA A 169 14.62 -1.84 19.34
C ALA A 169 14.15 -2.66 20.57
N GLU A 170 15.05 -2.97 21.51
CA GLU A 170 14.80 -3.80 22.72
C GLU A 170 13.63 -3.30 23.60
N SER A 171 13.28 -2.01 23.52
CA SER A 171 12.21 -1.42 24.37
C SER A 171 10.79 -1.55 23.80
N ALA A 172 10.62 -1.64 22.48
CA ALA A 172 9.30 -1.48 21.85
C ALA A 172 8.77 -2.71 21.11
N THR A 173 9.66 -3.58 20.63
CA THR A 173 9.29 -4.57 19.61
C THR A 173 9.14 -6.01 20.13
N ASP A 174 9.50 -6.28 21.39
CA ASP A 174 9.25 -7.57 22.06
C ASP A 174 7.78 -7.86 22.36
N VAL A 175 6.86 -6.96 21.98
CA VAL A 175 5.45 -7.02 22.38
C VAL A 175 4.49 -7.18 21.19
N PHE A 176 4.96 -7.02 19.95
CA PHE A 176 4.06 -6.93 18.79
C PHE A 176 4.18 -8.11 17.83
N ALA A 177 3.03 -8.53 17.32
CA ALA A 177 2.92 -9.62 16.37
C ALA A 177 3.58 -9.26 15.02
N PRO A 178 4.14 -10.25 14.29
CA PRO A 178 4.77 -10.02 13.00
C PRO A 178 3.77 -9.49 11.97
N ASN A 179 4.25 -8.67 11.03
CA ASN A 179 3.46 -8.13 9.93
C ASN A 179 3.31 -9.18 8.82
N LEU A 180 2.32 -10.06 8.95
CA LEU A 180 2.04 -11.09 7.96
C LEU A 180 1.66 -10.51 6.59
N SER A 181 0.93 -9.38 6.54
CA SER A 181 0.50 -8.77 5.27
C SER A 181 1.67 -8.31 4.41
N LEU A 182 2.68 -7.69 5.04
CA LEU A 182 3.87 -7.16 4.38
C LEU A 182 4.89 -8.24 3.99
N ASN A 183 4.99 -9.31 4.79
CA ASN A 183 6.01 -10.35 4.64
C ASN A 183 5.51 -11.59 3.89
N VAL A 184 4.22 -11.94 4.03
CA VAL A 184 3.63 -13.16 3.45
C VAL A 184 2.46 -12.84 2.53
N GLY A 185 1.62 -11.87 2.90
CA GLY A 185 0.36 -11.57 2.23
C GLY A 185 0.48 -11.00 0.83
N ILE A 186 1.45 -10.12 0.62
CA ILE A 186 1.61 -9.35 -0.62
C ILE A 186 2.90 -9.79 -1.29
N LYS A 187 2.79 -10.41 -2.47
CA LYS A 187 3.98 -10.74 -3.27
C LYS A 187 4.55 -9.44 -3.85
N ARG A 188 5.78 -9.10 -3.46
CA ARG A 188 6.42 -7.86 -3.90
C ARG A 188 6.81 -7.91 -5.37
N LYS A 189 6.42 -6.88 -6.11
CA LYS A 189 6.89 -6.63 -7.47
C LYS A 189 8.25 -5.93 -7.45
N PRO A 190 9.09 -6.12 -8.50
CA PRO A 190 10.38 -5.45 -8.57
C PRO A 190 10.19 -3.93 -8.60
N GLU A 191 11.14 -3.18 -8.03
CA GLU A 191 11.11 -1.72 -7.93
C GLU A 191 10.94 -1.04 -9.30
N ALA A 192 11.43 -1.67 -10.38
CA ALA A 192 11.25 -1.20 -11.75
C ALA A 192 9.77 -1.05 -12.16
N VAL A 193 8.88 -1.89 -11.64
CA VAL A 193 7.43 -1.80 -11.95
C VAL A 193 6.82 -0.59 -11.26
N PHE A 194 7.23 -0.27 -10.03
CA PHE A 194 6.78 0.95 -9.34
C PHE A 194 7.24 2.20 -10.07
N TRP A 195 8.51 2.24 -10.50
CA TRP A 195 9.02 3.34 -11.31
C TRP A 195 8.29 3.48 -12.65
N ALA A 196 7.99 2.37 -13.33
CA ALA A 196 7.21 2.41 -14.56
C ALA A 196 5.81 2.98 -14.35
N VAL A 197 5.11 2.58 -13.28
CA VAL A 197 3.79 3.13 -12.94
C VAL A 197 3.87 4.61 -12.56
N ALA A 198 4.89 5.03 -11.82
CA ALA A 198 5.13 6.44 -11.51
C ALA A 198 5.32 7.27 -12.78
N MET A 199 6.11 6.78 -13.74
CA MET A 199 6.31 7.43 -15.05
C MET A 199 5.01 7.52 -15.85
N VAL A 200 4.18 6.48 -15.85
CA VAL A 200 2.85 6.50 -16.48
C VAL A 200 1.96 7.55 -15.81
N GLY A 201 1.95 7.63 -14.49
CA GLY A 201 1.19 8.63 -13.73
C GLY A 201 1.59 10.06 -14.11
N VAL A 202 2.90 10.34 -14.15
CA VAL A 202 3.43 11.65 -14.58
C VAL A 202 3.05 11.95 -16.03
N ALA A 203 3.19 10.97 -16.94
CA ALA A 203 2.85 11.16 -18.35
C ALA A 203 1.36 11.46 -18.55
N LEU A 204 0.47 10.73 -17.87
CA LEU A 204 -0.98 10.98 -17.90
C LEU A 204 -1.31 12.37 -17.36
N GLN A 205 -0.70 12.75 -16.24
CA GLN A 205 -0.96 14.02 -15.59
C GLN A 205 -0.48 15.21 -16.43
N VAL A 206 0.73 15.14 -16.96
CA VAL A 206 1.25 16.15 -17.90
C VAL A 206 0.40 16.18 -19.17
N GLY A 207 -0.02 15.02 -19.69
CA GLY A 207 -0.86 14.92 -20.88
C GLY A 207 -2.20 15.65 -20.73
N VAL A 208 -2.90 15.46 -19.60
CA VAL A 208 -4.17 16.17 -19.31
C VAL A 208 -3.96 17.68 -19.19
N LEU A 209 -2.86 18.11 -18.55
CA LEU A 209 -2.54 19.54 -18.41
C LEU A 209 -2.22 20.19 -19.76
N VAL A 210 -1.39 19.54 -20.58
CA VAL A 210 -1.08 20.01 -21.94
C VAL A 210 -2.34 20.07 -22.79
N PHE A 211 -3.19 19.04 -22.70
CA PHE A 211 -4.48 19.04 -23.39
C PHE A 211 -5.37 20.20 -22.95
N ALA A 212 -5.46 20.49 -21.65
CA ALA A 212 -6.21 21.63 -21.13
C ALA A 212 -5.68 22.97 -21.67
N VAL A 213 -4.35 23.15 -21.73
CA VAL A 213 -3.71 24.36 -22.28
C VAL A 213 -3.99 24.50 -23.77
N VAL A 214 -3.84 23.42 -24.55
CA VAL A 214 -4.06 23.44 -26.00
C VAL A 214 -5.52 23.75 -26.33
N VAL A 215 -6.47 23.08 -25.65
CA VAL A 215 -7.90 23.31 -25.85
C VAL A 215 -8.29 24.75 -25.52
N THR A 216 -7.73 25.29 -24.43
CA THR A 216 -8.10 26.63 -23.95
C THR A 216 -7.43 27.74 -24.76
N TYR A 217 -6.13 27.67 -25.02
CA TYR A 217 -5.38 28.78 -25.60
C TYR A 217 -5.20 28.68 -27.11
N TYR A 218 -5.01 27.47 -27.66
CA TYR A 218 -4.71 27.29 -29.08
C TYR A 218 -5.97 27.01 -29.90
N LEU A 219 -6.78 26.04 -29.46
CA LEU A 219 -8.00 25.65 -30.17
C LEU A 219 -9.21 26.54 -29.85
N GLN A 220 -9.17 27.27 -28.72
CA GLN A 220 -10.23 28.19 -28.27
C GLN A 220 -11.62 27.54 -28.34
N TRP A 221 -11.75 26.28 -27.91
CA TRP A 221 -13.04 25.61 -27.94
C TRP A 221 -14.03 26.33 -27.02
N GLU A 222 -15.13 26.78 -27.61
CA GLU A 222 -16.18 27.48 -26.91
C GLU A 222 -16.98 26.50 -26.04
N LYS A 223 -17.39 26.97 -24.87
CA LYS A 223 -18.30 26.25 -23.97
C LYS A 223 -19.56 27.08 -23.84
N GLY A 224 -20.72 26.54 -24.25
CA GLY A 224 -21.98 27.29 -24.23
C GLY A 224 -21.98 28.58 -25.06
N GLY A 225 -21.19 28.64 -26.14
CA GLY A 225 -21.11 29.81 -27.04
C GLY A 225 -20.34 31.01 -26.49
N SER A 226 -19.58 30.85 -25.40
CA SER A 226 -18.66 31.86 -24.87
C SER A 226 -17.23 31.35 -24.85
N ARG A 227 -16.27 32.26 -25.08
CA ARG A 227 -14.84 31.94 -24.97
C ARG A 227 -14.49 31.56 -23.53
N PRO A 228 -13.57 30.59 -23.32
CA PRO A 228 -13.12 30.23 -21.99
C PRO A 228 -12.57 31.45 -21.25
N GLU A 229 -13.01 31.66 -20.01
CA GLU A 229 -12.51 32.77 -19.20
C GLU A 229 -11.03 32.56 -18.85
N SER A 230 -10.19 33.58 -19.06
CA SER A 230 -8.72 33.48 -18.98
C SER A 230 -8.19 33.00 -17.63
N TYR A 231 -9.00 33.05 -16.57
CA TYR A 231 -8.64 32.58 -15.23
C TYR A 231 -8.85 31.07 -15.03
N ALA A 232 -9.65 30.39 -15.87
CA ALA A 232 -10.03 28.99 -15.67
C ALA A 232 -8.88 27.99 -15.87
N CYS A 233 -8.03 28.24 -16.87
CA CYS A 233 -6.84 27.41 -17.13
C CYS A 233 -5.76 27.52 -16.04
N PRO A 234 -5.30 28.72 -15.61
CA PRO A 234 -4.32 28.81 -14.54
C PRO A 234 -4.85 28.29 -13.20
N LEU A 235 -6.15 28.45 -12.90
CA LEU A 235 -6.77 27.83 -11.73
C LEU A 235 -6.75 26.31 -11.77
N THR A 236 -7.07 25.72 -12.93
CA THR A 236 -7.04 24.26 -13.09
C THR A 236 -5.64 23.71 -12.89
N ILE A 237 -4.62 24.32 -13.48
CA ILE A 237 -3.22 23.87 -13.38
C ILE A 237 -2.70 24.00 -11.94
N THR A 238 -2.92 25.16 -11.31
CA THR A 238 -2.43 25.46 -9.96
C THR A 238 -3.16 24.63 -8.90
N GLY A 239 -4.48 24.49 -9.04
CA GLY A 239 -5.33 23.67 -8.18
C GLY A 239 -4.98 22.19 -8.28
N TRP A 240 -4.95 21.65 -9.50
CA TRP A 240 -4.72 20.22 -9.74
C TRP A 240 -3.31 19.78 -9.37
N THR A 241 -2.30 20.41 -9.98
CA THR A 241 -0.93 19.86 -9.98
C THR A 241 -0.22 20.13 -8.67
N LEU A 242 -0.40 21.32 -8.10
CA LEU A 242 0.39 21.75 -6.95
C LEU A 242 -0.35 21.52 -5.64
N LEU A 243 -1.61 21.94 -5.57
CA LEU A 243 -2.37 21.88 -4.32
C LEU A 243 -2.96 20.49 -4.06
N VAL A 244 -3.65 19.89 -5.03
CA VAL A 244 -4.28 18.57 -4.82
C VAL A 244 -3.23 17.46 -4.74
N CYS A 245 -2.31 17.37 -5.71
CA CYS A 245 -1.30 16.31 -5.67
C CYS A 245 -0.32 16.49 -4.50
N GLY A 246 0.10 17.73 -4.21
CA GLY A 246 0.93 18.03 -3.05
C GLY A 246 0.22 17.74 -1.72
N GLY A 247 -1.05 18.13 -1.59
CA GLY A 247 -1.86 17.89 -0.40
C GLY A 247 -2.09 16.40 -0.13
N ILE A 248 -2.41 15.62 -1.17
CA ILE A 248 -2.63 14.17 -1.06
C ILE A 248 -1.32 13.43 -0.78
N PHE A 249 -0.22 13.85 -1.39
CA PHE A 249 1.10 13.34 -1.04
C PHE A 249 1.40 13.59 0.44
N LEU A 250 1.11 14.79 0.96
CA LEU A 250 1.28 15.10 2.37
C LEU A 250 0.37 14.23 3.26
N CYS A 251 -0.89 14.02 2.87
CA CYS A 251 -1.80 13.12 3.60
C CYS A 251 -1.26 11.69 3.67
N ALA A 252 -0.82 11.13 2.55
CA ALA A 252 -0.27 9.78 2.49
C ALA A 252 1.05 9.67 3.27
N PHE A 253 1.93 10.67 3.12
CA PHE A 253 3.18 10.77 3.87
C PHE A 253 2.94 10.86 5.38
N LEU A 254 1.96 11.63 5.83
CA LEU A 254 1.61 11.73 7.26
C LEU A 254 1.07 10.42 7.82
N VAL A 255 0.26 9.70 7.06
CA VAL A 255 -0.22 8.35 7.47
C VAL A 255 0.97 7.38 7.52
N GLY A 256 1.84 7.37 6.52
CA GLY A 256 3.02 6.52 6.49
C GLY A 256 4.04 6.81 7.61
N GLN A 257 4.28 8.08 7.91
CA GLN A 257 5.18 8.49 8.99
C GLN A 257 4.59 8.29 10.39
N SER A 258 3.29 7.99 10.50
CA SER A 258 2.69 7.56 11.77
C SER A 258 3.17 6.17 12.21
N THR A 259 3.81 5.44 11.30
CA THR A 259 4.37 4.12 11.52
C THR A 259 5.90 4.16 11.36
N ASN A 260 6.61 3.47 12.24
CA ASN A 260 8.04 3.23 12.13
C ASN A 260 8.25 1.85 11.51
N GLU A 261 9.15 1.79 10.55
CA GLU A 261 9.39 0.58 9.76
C GLU A 261 10.87 0.23 9.81
N GLN A 262 11.17 -1.05 10.04
CA GLN A 262 12.51 -1.61 9.88
C GLN A 262 12.48 -2.63 8.76
N VAL A 263 13.42 -2.47 7.84
CA VAL A 263 13.58 -3.35 6.68
C VAL A 263 14.89 -4.10 6.83
N PHE A 264 14.80 -5.42 6.94
CA PHE A 264 15.93 -6.33 6.88
C PHE A 264 15.98 -6.91 5.48
N ARG A 265 17.10 -6.72 4.77
CA ARG A 265 17.30 -7.25 3.41
C ARG A 265 18.20 -8.45 3.49
N ARG A 266 17.77 -9.57 2.89
CA ARG A 266 18.59 -10.77 2.83
C ARG A 266 19.81 -10.48 1.97
N ASN A 267 21.00 -10.62 2.55
CA ASN A 267 22.26 -10.38 1.90
C ASN A 267 22.57 -11.55 0.95
N ARG A 268 21.92 -11.54 -0.20
CA ARG A 268 22.29 -12.40 -1.33
C ARG A 268 23.48 -11.77 -2.04
N GLY A 269 24.61 -11.64 -1.32
CA GLY A 269 25.85 -11.14 -1.90
C GLY A 269 26.27 -12.04 -3.05
N ASP A 270 26.26 -11.50 -4.28
CA ASP A 270 27.24 -11.62 -5.37
C ASP A 270 28.05 -12.93 -5.52
N ARG A 271 27.51 -14.10 -5.12
CA ARG A 271 28.11 -15.43 -5.34
C ARG A 271 27.74 -16.04 -6.70
N ASP A 272 26.90 -15.37 -7.48
CA ASP A 272 26.48 -15.80 -8.83
C ASP A 272 27.32 -15.20 -9.97
N LYS A 273 28.34 -14.37 -9.69
CA LYS A 273 29.21 -13.78 -10.74
C LYS A 273 30.53 -14.50 -11.01
N GLN A 274 30.75 -15.68 -10.46
CA GLN A 274 31.92 -16.49 -10.82
C GLN A 274 31.54 -17.97 -11.00
N PRO A 275 31.60 -18.51 -12.24
CA PRO A 275 31.30 -19.91 -12.50
C PRO A 275 32.53 -20.75 -12.14
N THR A 276 32.76 -20.96 -10.85
CA THR A 276 33.82 -21.87 -10.40
C THR A 276 33.39 -22.62 -9.16
N ARG A 277 33.01 -23.89 -9.40
CA ARG A 277 32.95 -25.04 -8.48
C ARG A 277 32.20 -24.86 -7.16
N GLU A 278 31.06 -25.56 -7.07
CA GLU A 278 30.39 -26.01 -5.84
C GLU A 278 30.05 -24.90 -4.82
N ASN A 279 29.18 -23.95 -5.20
CA ASN A 279 28.64 -22.98 -4.26
C ASN A 279 27.57 -23.60 -3.35
N ARG A 280 27.99 -23.97 -2.14
CA ARG A 280 27.16 -24.32 -0.98
C ARG A 280 26.34 -23.11 -0.55
N SER A 281 25.02 -23.18 -0.74
CA SER A 281 24.05 -22.20 -0.25
C SER A 281 23.61 -22.58 1.16
N SER A 282 23.99 -21.79 2.16
CA SER A 282 23.41 -21.85 3.51
C SER A 282 21.96 -21.36 3.40
N HIS A 283 20.99 -22.26 3.56
CA HIS A 283 19.57 -21.90 3.44
C HIS A 283 18.99 -21.74 4.85
N SER A 284 18.87 -20.50 5.33
CA SER A 284 17.93 -20.20 6.41
C SER A 284 16.51 -20.11 5.82
N SER A 285 15.52 -20.68 6.50
CA SER A 285 14.12 -20.59 6.10
C SER A 285 13.28 -20.10 7.26
N ILE A 286 12.43 -19.11 7.00
CA ILE A 286 11.50 -18.56 7.98
C ILE A 286 10.17 -19.31 7.86
N TYR A 287 9.64 -19.74 9.00
CA TYR A 287 8.35 -20.38 9.14
C TYR A 287 7.46 -19.52 10.03
N TRP A 288 6.23 -19.26 9.57
CA TRP A 288 5.18 -18.64 10.36
C TRP A 288 4.13 -19.70 10.67
N VAL A 289 3.80 -19.86 11.96
CA VAL A 289 2.77 -20.78 12.43
C VAL A 289 1.74 -20.05 13.26
N GLN A 290 0.48 -20.26 12.93
CA GLN A 290 -0.70 -19.78 13.66
C GLN A 290 -1.52 -21.02 14.08
N PRO A 291 -1.86 -21.14 15.37
CA PRO A 291 -2.70 -22.22 15.85
C PRO A 291 -4.13 -22.06 15.35
N GLY A 292 -4.75 -23.17 14.98
CA GLY A 292 -6.16 -23.25 14.61
C GLY A 292 -7.07 -23.08 15.81
N GLY A 293 -8.27 -22.55 15.57
CA GLY A 293 -9.27 -22.35 16.62
C GLY A 293 -8.97 -21.17 17.55
N GLN A 294 -8.02 -20.30 17.18
CA GLN A 294 -7.75 -19.09 17.95
C GLN A 294 -8.94 -18.13 17.84
N VAL A 295 -9.47 -17.68 18.99
CA VAL A 295 -10.58 -16.74 19.07
C VAL A 295 -10.08 -15.34 19.39
N LEU A 296 -10.29 -14.38 18.48
CA LEU A 296 -10.05 -12.95 18.70
C LEU A 296 -11.33 -12.16 18.42
N GLY A 297 -11.85 -11.48 19.44
CA GLY A 297 -13.15 -10.83 19.37
C GLY A 297 -14.26 -11.85 19.10
N ASP A 298 -15.02 -11.63 18.02
CA ASP A 298 -16.14 -12.48 17.61
C ASP A 298 -15.77 -13.47 16.49
N GLN A 299 -14.47 -13.58 16.15
CA GLN A 299 -13.99 -14.41 15.04
C GLN A 299 -13.10 -15.55 15.52
N VAL A 300 -13.20 -16.69 14.83
CA VAL A 300 -12.34 -17.86 14.99
C VAL A 300 -11.43 -17.96 13.76
N PHE A 301 -10.14 -18.18 14.00
CA PHE A 301 -9.13 -18.22 12.95
C PHE A 301 -8.65 -19.65 12.67
N ASP A 302 -8.43 -19.93 11.39
CA ASP A 302 -7.97 -21.22 10.88
C ASP A 302 -6.47 -21.45 11.21
N PRO A 303 -6.01 -22.71 11.26
CA PRO A 303 -4.58 -22.98 11.35
C PRO A 303 -3.86 -22.51 10.10
N PHE A 304 -2.68 -21.93 10.29
CA PHE A 304 -1.89 -21.39 9.20
C PHE A 304 -0.41 -21.74 9.39
N CYS A 305 0.20 -22.30 8.34
CA CYS A 305 1.64 -22.47 8.27
C CYS A 305 2.14 -22.07 6.89
N TYR A 306 3.10 -21.16 6.86
CA TYR A 306 3.77 -20.71 5.65
C TYR A 306 5.28 -20.77 5.86
N SER A 307 6.01 -21.15 4.81
CA SER A 307 7.46 -21.18 4.81
C SER A 307 8.02 -20.42 3.63
N ASP A 308 9.16 -19.79 3.89
CA ASP A 308 9.99 -19.15 2.91
C ASP A 308 10.90 -20.12 2.11
N HIS A 309 10.81 -21.42 2.37
CA HIS A 309 11.72 -22.41 1.77
C HIS A 309 11.64 -22.45 0.23
N ASP A 310 10.43 -22.42 -0.32
CA ASP A 310 10.20 -22.59 -1.77
C ASP A 310 10.38 -21.28 -2.57
N GLU A 311 10.01 -20.14 -1.98
CA GLU A 311 10.14 -18.80 -2.58
C GLU A 311 10.84 -17.83 -1.60
N PRO A 312 12.19 -17.73 -1.61
CA PRO A 312 12.94 -17.04 -0.56
C PRO A 312 12.66 -15.53 -0.50
N LEU A 313 12.34 -15.07 0.71
CA LEU A 313 11.94 -13.74 1.12
C LEU A 313 13.19 -12.88 1.09
N GLN A 314 13.19 -11.92 0.17
CA GLN A 314 14.32 -11.03 0.00
C GLN A 314 14.35 -9.91 1.04
N GLN A 315 13.19 -9.58 1.61
CA GLN A 315 13.04 -8.46 2.56
C GLN A 315 12.05 -8.84 3.65
N TYR A 316 12.48 -8.75 4.89
CA TYR A 316 11.64 -8.90 6.08
C TYR A 316 11.39 -7.52 6.69
N ILE A 317 10.12 -7.20 6.96
CA ILE A 317 9.70 -5.87 7.38
C ILE A 317 8.89 -5.97 8.66
N THR A 318 9.28 -5.17 9.63
CA THR A 318 8.50 -4.93 10.84
C THR A 318 8.02 -3.49 10.81
N SER A 319 6.72 -3.30 11.04
CA SER A 319 6.10 -1.98 11.10
C SER A 319 5.29 -1.86 12.39
N TRP A 320 5.55 -0.81 13.16
CA TRP A 320 4.85 -0.53 14.42
C TRP A 320 4.49 0.95 14.52
N LYS A 321 3.50 1.27 15.34
CA LYS A 321 3.03 2.64 15.51
C LYS A 321 4.06 3.53 16.21
N ASN A 322 4.32 4.71 15.65
CA ASN A 322 5.17 5.72 16.27
C ASN A 322 4.43 6.42 17.42
N ARG A 323 4.97 6.37 18.64
CA ARG A 323 4.35 6.94 19.85
C ARG A 323 5.04 8.20 20.39
N SER A 324 5.89 8.85 19.59
CA SER A 324 6.58 10.06 20.02
C SER A 324 5.61 11.23 20.24
N GLU A 325 5.63 11.84 21.44
CA GLU A 325 4.77 12.98 21.77
C GLU A 325 5.12 14.23 20.92
N ASN A 326 6.41 14.44 20.65
CA ASN A 326 6.88 15.52 19.79
C ASN A 326 6.40 15.34 18.35
N TRP A 327 6.35 14.09 17.88
CA TRP A 327 5.79 13.76 16.58
C TRP A 327 4.31 14.11 16.51
N SER A 328 3.52 13.73 17.53
CA SER A 328 2.08 14.01 17.59
C SER A 328 1.76 15.50 17.45
N LYS A 329 2.51 16.38 18.11
CA LYS A 329 2.28 17.84 18.04
C LYS A 329 2.60 18.41 16.66
N ASN A 330 3.73 18.01 16.07
CA ASN A 330 4.13 18.47 14.74
C ASN A 330 3.19 17.90 13.65
N SER A 331 2.73 16.65 13.81
CA SER A 331 1.81 16.02 12.87
C SER A 331 0.44 16.69 12.88
N GLU A 332 -0.06 17.19 14.01
CA GLU A 332 -1.34 17.90 14.05
C GLU A 332 -1.34 19.16 13.18
N LEU A 333 -0.28 19.99 13.29
CA LEU A 333 -0.13 21.18 12.45
C LEU A 333 0.01 20.79 10.97
N ALA A 334 0.79 19.75 10.69
CA ALA A 334 0.97 19.25 9.33
C ALA A 334 -0.33 18.69 8.74
N VAL A 335 -1.19 18.03 9.52
CA VAL A 335 -2.51 17.57 9.08
C VAL A 335 -3.40 18.75 8.74
N TRP A 336 -3.43 19.81 9.56
CA TRP A 336 -4.19 21.03 9.23
C TRP A 336 -3.73 21.64 7.90
N ALA A 337 -2.42 21.72 7.68
CA ALA A 337 -1.87 22.18 6.41
C ALA A 337 -2.27 21.24 5.26
N ALA A 338 -2.12 19.93 5.41
CA ALA A 338 -2.49 18.93 4.39
C ALA A 338 -3.96 19.04 3.99
N VAL A 339 -4.86 19.10 4.99
CA VAL A 339 -6.31 19.20 4.81
C VAL A 339 -6.65 20.51 4.13
N GLY A 340 -6.12 21.64 4.63
CA GLY A 340 -6.37 22.97 4.07
C GLY A 340 -5.89 23.10 2.62
N THR A 341 -4.68 22.64 2.33
CA THR A 341 -4.11 22.63 0.98
C THR A 341 -4.91 21.74 0.02
N THR A 342 -5.30 20.54 0.46
CA THR A 342 -6.06 19.59 -0.38
C THR A 342 -7.47 20.09 -0.67
N VAL A 343 -8.20 20.58 0.35
CA VAL A 343 -9.57 21.09 0.18
C VAL A 343 -9.58 22.35 -0.68
N SER A 344 -8.64 23.27 -0.47
CA SER A 344 -8.50 24.47 -1.29
C SER A 344 -8.19 24.11 -2.74
N GLY A 345 -7.24 23.19 -2.96
CA GLY A 345 -6.91 22.69 -4.29
C GLY A 345 -8.10 22.05 -4.99
N PHE A 346 -8.87 21.23 -4.27
CA PHE A 346 -10.07 20.58 -4.77
C PHE A 346 -11.12 21.60 -5.23
N VAL A 347 -11.42 22.62 -4.41
CA VAL A 347 -12.39 23.67 -4.80
C VAL A 347 -11.91 24.44 -6.03
N LEU A 348 -10.64 24.85 -6.07
CA LEU A 348 -10.07 25.56 -7.22
C LEU A 348 -10.11 24.72 -8.50
N GLN A 349 -9.82 23.43 -8.38
CA GLN A 349 -9.89 22.48 -9.48
C GLN A 349 -11.34 22.33 -9.99
N PHE A 350 -12.33 22.20 -9.12
CA PHE A 350 -13.74 22.09 -9.51
C PHE A 350 -14.23 23.34 -10.24
N ILE A 351 -13.85 24.53 -9.77
CA ILE A 351 -14.19 25.80 -10.42
C ILE A 351 -13.50 25.88 -11.79
N GLY A 352 -12.22 25.55 -11.86
CA GLY A 352 -11.43 25.57 -13.09
C GLY A 352 -12.00 24.63 -14.17
N LEU A 353 -12.30 23.38 -13.81
CA LEU A 353 -12.89 22.39 -14.73
C LEU A 353 -14.29 22.78 -15.20
N ARG A 354 -15.05 23.49 -14.34
CA ARG A 354 -16.35 24.02 -14.74
C ARG A 354 -16.21 25.13 -15.79
N GLY A 355 -15.12 25.89 -15.76
CA GLY A 355 -14.82 26.96 -16.72
C GLY A 355 -14.18 26.50 -18.04
N ILE A 356 -13.66 25.26 -18.13
CA ILE A 356 -13.03 24.70 -19.33
C ILE A 356 -13.99 23.77 -20.08
N HIS A 357 -13.75 23.57 -21.38
CA HIS A 357 -14.48 22.61 -22.22
C HIS A 357 -14.54 21.21 -21.58
N SER A 358 -15.72 20.59 -21.58
CA SER A 358 -16.02 19.32 -20.90
C SER A 358 -15.15 18.14 -21.33
N ALA A 359 -14.61 18.15 -22.55
CA ALA A 359 -13.64 17.15 -23.01
C ALA A 359 -12.42 17.03 -22.07
N VAL A 360 -11.98 18.12 -21.42
CA VAL A 360 -10.85 18.09 -20.47
C VAL A 360 -11.24 17.32 -19.20
N SER A 361 -12.46 17.53 -18.69
CA SER A 361 -12.99 16.79 -17.54
C SER A 361 -13.11 15.29 -17.82
N VAL A 362 -13.53 14.92 -19.04
CA VAL A 362 -13.58 13.51 -19.48
C VAL A 362 -12.18 12.90 -19.57
N ALA A 363 -11.21 13.62 -20.18
CA ALA A 363 -9.82 13.16 -20.26
C ALA A 363 -9.19 12.96 -18.88
N GLN A 364 -9.47 13.88 -17.96
CA GLN A 364 -9.05 13.79 -16.57
C GLN A 364 -9.65 12.57 -15.85
N LEU A 365 -10.94 12.31 -16.05
CA LEU A 365 -11.61 11.13 -15.50
C LEU A 365 -10.97 9.83 -16.02
N GLY A 366 -10.67 9.78 -17.32
CA GLY A 366 -9.95 8.66 -17.94
C GLY A 366 -8.57 8.46 -17.32
N ALA A 367 -7.80 9.52 -17.11
CA ALA A 367 -6.49 9.46 -16.46
C ALA A 367 -6.59 8.91 -15.02
N ILE A 368 -7.58 9.35 -14.23
CA ILE A 368 -7.84 8.81 -12.89
C ILE A 368 -8.15 7.30 -12.96
N MET A 369 -9.00 6.87 -13.90
CA MET A 369 -9.37 5.46 -14.03
C MET A 369 -8.17 4.58 -14.39
N VAL A 370 -7.35 5.00 -15.36
CA VAL A 370 -6.13 4.27 -15.76
C VAL A 370 -5.15 4.18 -14.60
N MET A 371 -4.94 5.29 -13.88
CA MET A 371 -4.02 5.32 -12.74
C MET A 371 -4.55 4.48 -11.56
N SER A 372 -5.85 4.49 -11.29
CA SER A 372 -6.47 3.62 -10.29
C SER A 372 -6.31 2.14 -10.63
N ALA A 373 -6.50 1.77 -11.89
CA ALA A 373 -6.26 0.40 -12.34
C ALA A 373 -4.77 0.01 -12.19
N ALA A 374 -3.84 0.92 -12.52
CA ALA A 374 -2.41 0.68 -12.32
C ALA A 374 -2.05 0.49 -10.84
N ARG A 375 -2.59 1.32 -9.95
CA ARG A 375 -2.44 1.19 -8.48
C ARG A 375 -2.99 -0.14 -7.96
N ALA A 376 -4.19 -0.53 -8.40
CA ALA A 376 -4.76 -1.83 -8.05
C ALA A 376 -3.90 -3.00 -8.55
N ALA A 377 -3.36 -2.90 -9.78
CA ALA A 377 -2.51 -3.93 -10.37
C ALA A 377 -1.16 -4.09 -9.65
N LEU A 378 -0.65 -3.06 -8.97
CA LEU A 378 0.55 -3.18 -8.12
C LEU A 378 0.33 -4.09 -6.90
N ARG A 379 -0.91 -4.17 -6.40
CA ARG A 379 -1.28 -4.87 -5.15
C ARG A 379 -2.18 -6.09 -5.34
N MET A 380 -2.43 -6.50 -6.58
CA MET A 380 -3.33 -7.62 -6.91
C MET A 380 -2.75 -9.01 -6.56
N GLN A 381 -1.41 -9.15 -6.53
CA GLN A 381 -0.76 -10.43 -6.24
C GLN A 381 -0.69 -10.65 -4.73
N ARG A 382 -1.61 -11.47 -4.24
CA ARG A 382 -1.72 -11.87 -2.84
C ARG A 382 -1.39 -13.35 -2.64
N LEU A 383 -1.10 -13.71 -1.40
CA LEU A 383 -0.98 -15.09 -0.94
C LEU A 383 -2.19 -15.89 -1.43
N LYS A 384 -1.94 -17.05 -2.04
CA LYS A 384 -3.02 -17.92 -2.47
C LYS A 384 -3.37 -18.90 -1.35
N PRO A 385 -4.62 -19.39 -1.28
CA PRO A 385 -5.00 -20.40 -0.30
C PRO A 385 -4.16 -21.69 -0.39
N GLU A 386 -3.65 -22.02 -1.58
CA GLU A 386 -2.79 -23.17 -1.85
C GLU A 386 -1.38 -23.07 -1.24
N ASP A 387 -0.93 -21.84 -0.93
CA ASP A 387 0.38 -21.58 -0.34
C ASP A 387 0.39 -21.85 1.19
N ASN A 388 -0.78 -21.99 1.82
CA ASN A 388 -0.89 -22.42 3.22
C ASN A 388 -0.78 -23.95 3.29
N PHE A 389 0.26 -24.45 3.95
CA PHE A 389 0.48 -25.89 4.04
C PHE A 389 -0.60 -26.63 4.84
N LEU A 390 -1.30 -25.93 5.73
CA LEU A 390 -2.36 -26.50 6.57
C LEU A 390 -3.75 -26.40 5.93
N ALA A 391 -3.87 -25.83 4.73
CA ALA A 391 -5.17 -25.60 4.08
C ALA A 391 -5.94 -26.89 3.74
N ARG A 392 -5.26 -28.03 3.57
CA ARG A 392 -5.89 -29.30 3.18
C ARG A 392 -6.55 -30.06 4.34
N CYS A 393 -6.05 -29.88 5.56
CA CYS A 393 -6.51 -30.60 6.76
C CYS A 393 -6.59 -29.66 7.98
N PRO A 394 -7.42 -28.59 7.94
CA PRO A 394 -7.46 -27.62 9.03
C PRO A 394 -7.95 -28.24 10.35
N ASP A 395 -8.95 -29.11 10.31
CA ASP A 395 -9.55 -29.69 11.52
C ASP A 395 -8.69 -30.80 12.14
N GLU A 396 -7.88 -31.51 11.34
CA GLU A 396 -7.02 -32.60 11.83
C GLU A 396 -5.71 -32.09 12.44
N VAL A 397 -5.25 -30.91 12.00
CA VAL A 397 -3.98 -30.32 12.46
C VAL A 397 -4.19 -29.29 13.57
N ALA A 398 -5.45 -28.91 13.85
CA ALA A 398 -5.78 -28.01 14.96
C ALA A 398 -5.28 -28.57 16.30
N GLY A 399 -4.36 -27.85 16.95
CA GLY A 399 -3.71 -28.26 18.20
C GLY A 399 -2.44 -29.11 18.04
N HIS A 400 -2.10 -29.53 16.82
CA HIS A 400 -0.90 -30.31 16.48
C HIS A 400 -0.02 -29.59 15.44
N GLU A 401 -0.15 -28.27 15.28
CA GLU A 401 0.52 -27.50 14.24
C GLU A 401 2.05 -27.52 14.42
N LEU A 402 2.51 -27.49 15.67
CA LEU A 402 3.94 -27.55 15.99
C LEU A 402 4.53 -28.94 15.77
N ASP A 403 3.78 -30.00 16.10
CA ASP A 403 4.17 -31.39 15.86
C ASP A 403 4.29 -31.63 14.35
N TRP A 404 3.33 -31.12 13.59
CA TRP A 404 3.34 -31.17 12.12
C TRP A 404 4.53 -30.39 11.54
N LEU A 405 4.81 -29.18 12.05
CA LEU A 405 5.96 -28.38 11.61
C LEU A 405 7.27 -29.12 11.88
N ALA A 406 7.43 -29.71 13.08
CA ALA A 406 8.63 -30.46 13.44
C ALA A 406 8.86 -31.66 12.52
N LEU A 407 7.79 -32.42 12.20
CA LEU A 407 7.86 -33.53 11.25
C LEU A 407 8.23 -33.07 9.83
N ARG A 408 7.79 -31.88 9.43
CA ARG A 408 8.15 -31.31 8.12
C ARG A 408 9.61 -30.87 8.07
N ILE A 409 10.07 -30.12 9.06
CA ILE A 409 11.47 -29.71 9.17
C ILE A 409 12.41 -30.93 9.22
N GLY A 410 11.99 -32.03 9.85
CA GLY A 410 12.79 -33.25 9.89
C GLY A 410 12.75 -34.10 8.60
N ARG A 411 11.84 -33.80 7.67
CA ARG A 411 11.71 -34.50 6.38
C ARG A 411 12.49 -33.82 5.27
N ASP A 412 12.49 -32.50 5.28
CA ASP A 412 13.27 -31.64 4.37
C ASP A 412 14.75 -31.64 4.77
#